data_AF-A0A0E0XVW5-F1
#
_entry.id   AF-A0A0E0XVW5-F1
#
_cell.length_a   1.000
_cell.length_b   1.000
_cell.length_c   1.000
_cell.angle_alpha   90.00
_cell.angle_beta   90.00
_cell.angle_gamma   90.00
#
_symmetry.space_group_name_H-M   'P 1'
#
loop_
_entity.id
_entity.type
_entity.pdbx_description
1 polymer ?
#
loop_
_entity_poly.entity_id
_entity_poly.type
_entity_poly.pdbx_seq_one_letter_code
_entity_poly.pdbx_strand_id
1 'polypeptide(L)' 'MARSDYDIINLSLEHELNEWLAERGYAGLVDNRNRLAEVVTRKLQDSFYINVSWDALNTAYSEHPEWFSGLVSGDEN' A
#
# COMPACT_ATOMS: atom_id res chain seq x y z
N MET A 1 0.49 15.22 5.15
CA MET A 1 1.69 15.18 4.30
C MET A 1 1.26 15.43 2.86
N ALA A 2 2.03 16.19 2.09
CA ALA A 2 1.86 16.21 0.64
C ALA A 2 2.26 14.82 0.14
N ARG A 3 1.25 13.99 -0.15
CA ARG A 3 1.43 12.80 -0.96
C ARG A 3 2.22 13.21 -2.18
N SER A 4 3.24 12.44 -2.56
CA SER A 4 4.00 12.60 -3.81
C SER A 4 3.04 13.08 -4.91
N ASP A 5 3.36 14.14 -5.67
CA ASP A 5 2.52 14.72 -6.73
C ASP A 5 2.07 13.71 -7.80
N TYR A 6 2.54 12.47 -7.72
CA TYR A 6 2.08 11.34 -8.49
C TYR A 6 0.78 10.77 -7.93
N ASP A 7 -0.28 10.85 -8.73
CA ASP A 7 -1.55 10.15 -8.47
C ASP A 7 -1.38 8.62 -8.37
N ILE A 8 -0.27 8.07 -8.85
CA ILE A 8 -0.06 6.64 -9.12
C ILE A 8 0.99 6.06 -8.17
N ILE A 9 0.71 4.87 -7.64
CA ILE A 9 1.62 4.07 -6.81
C ILE A 9 2.75 3.52 -7.66
N ASN A 10 3.99 3.79 -7.28
CA ASN A 10 5.15 3.12 -7.84
C ASN A 10 5.61 1.98 -6.93
N LEU A 11 5.27 0.75 -7.29
CA LEU A 11 5.67 -0.45 -6.52
C LEU A 11 7.18 -0.68 -6.43
N SER A 12 7.97 -0.03 -7.30
CA SER A 12 9.45 -0.12 -7.25
C SER A 12 10.06 0.87 -6.25
N LEU A 13 9.29 1.85 -5.76
CA LEU A 13 9.75 2.83 -4.78
C LEU A 13 9.43 2.36 -3.36
N GLU A 14 10.39 1.68 -2.76
CA GLU A 14 10.27 1.15 -1.39
C GLU A 14 9.96 2.24 -0.34
N HIS A 15 10.44 3.47 -0.57
CA HIS A 15 10.21 4.59 0.35
C HIS A 15 8.73 4.99 0.39
N GLU A 16 8.04 5.08 -0.74
CA GLU A 16 6.63 5.50 -0.78
C GLU A 16 5.72 4.44 -0.12
N LEU A 17 6.01 3.15 -0.34
CA LEU A 17 5.29 2.07 0.34
C LEU A 17 5.54 2.10 1.86
N ASN A 18 6.78 2.37 2.27
CA ASN A 18 7.11 2.52 3.69
C ASN A 18 6.41 3.71 4.34
N GLU A 19 6.32 4.84 3.67
CA GLU A 19 5.58 6.01 4.16
C GLU A 19 4.10 5.69 4.35
N TRP A 20 3.46 5.04 3.36
CA TRP A 20 2.07 4.63 3.47
C TRP A 20 1.81 3.68 4.64
N LEU A 21 2.72 2.73 4.86
CA LEU A 21 2.70 1.78 5.98
C LEU A 21 2.86 2.52 7.32
N ALA A 22 3.85 3.40 7.43
CA ALA A 22 4.14 4.17 8.64
C ALA A 22 2.99 5.11 9.03
N GLU A 23 2.35 5.76 8.06
CA GLU A 23 1.16 6.59 8.29
C GLU A 23 0.00 5.82 8.94
N ARG A 24 -0.05 4.49 8.74
CA ARG A 24 -1.09 3.60 9.27
C ARG A 24 -0.61 2.78 10.46
N GLY A 25 0.59 3.04 10.96
CA GLY A 25 1.17 2.31 12.10
C GLY A 25 1.61 0.89 11.75
N TYR A 26 1.89 0.59 10.48
CA TYR A 26 2.49 -0.68 10.06
C TYR A 26 4.01 -0.59 9.98
N ALA A 27 4.67 -1.72 10.23
CA ALA A 27 6.13 -1.79 10.14
C ALA A 27 6.59 -1.67 8.67
N GLY A 28 7.67 -0.92 8.42
CA GLY A 28 8.31 -0.79 7.10
C GLY A 28 9.11 -2.02 6.66
N LEU A 29 8.61 -3.23 6.96
CA LEU A 29 9.26 -4.50 6.67
C LEU A 29 9.08 -4.90 5.20
N VAL A 30 10.04 -5.65 4.66
CA VAL A 30 9.98 -6.21 3.30
C VAL A 30 8.70 -7.03 3.09
N ASP A 31 8.30 -7.84 4.07
CA ASP A 31 7.08 -8.64 3.99
C ASP A 31 5.80 -7.79 3.88
N ASN A 32 5.73 -6.70 4.64
CA ASN A 32 4.61 -5.76 4.57
C ASN A 32 4.56 -5.05 3.22
N ARG A 33 5.70 -4.62 2.69
CA ARG A 33 5.80 -4.05 1.35
C ARG A 33 5.37 -5.04 0.27
N ASN A 34 5.83 -6.29 0.35
CA ASN A 34 5.46 -7.35 -0.59
C ASN A 34 3.96 -7.64 -0.57
N ARG A 35 3.35 -7.68 0.62
CA ARG A 35 1.89 -7.81 0.77
C ARG A 35 1.14 -6.64 0.16
N LEU A 36 1.60 -5.41 0.39
CA LEU A 36 1.00 -4.22 -0.19
C LEU A 36 1.08 -4.25 -1.72
N ALA A 37 2.24 -4.63 -2.28
CA ALA A 37 2.40 -4.84 -3.71
C ALA A 37 1.52 -5.97 -4.25
N GLU A 38 1.31 -7.05 -3.49
CA GLU A 38 0.38 -8.11 -3.87
C GLU A 38 -1.07 -7.61 -3.91
N VAL A 39 -1.52 -6.83 -2.92
CA VAL A 39 -2.86 -6.23 -2.93
C VAL A 39 -3.03 -5.33 -4.14
N VAL A 40 -2.05 -4.46 -4.40
CA VAL A 40 -2.07 -3.59 -5.58
C VAL A 40 -2.13 -4.41 -6.86
N THR A 41 -1.26 -5.40 -7.05
CA THR A 41 -1.16 -6.17 -8.31
C THR A 41 -2.26 -7.22 -8.51
N ARG A 42 -2.84 -7.79 -7.45
CA ARG A 42 -3.85 -8.86 -7.54
C ARG A 42 -5.27 -8.40 -7.31
N LYS A 43 -5.48 -7.33 -6.54
CA LYS A 43 -6.82 -6.85 -6.15
C LYS A 43 -7.19 -5.55 -6.86
N LEU A 44 -6.22 -4.66 -7.09
CA LEU A 44 -6.47 -3.33 -7.67
C LEU A 44 -6.06 -3.21 -9.13
N GLN A 45 -5.02 -3.93 -9.53
CA GLN A 45 -4.53 -3.94 -10.90
C GLN A 45 -5.43 -4.85 -11.74
N ASP A 46 -6.53 -4.27 -12.23
CA ASP A 46 -7.33 -4.92 -13.27
C ASP A 46 -6.54 -4.89 -14.59
N SER A 47 -6.78 -5.86 -15.48
CA SER A 47 -5.97 -6.09 -16.71
C SER A 47 -5.85 -4.86 -17.63
N PHE A 48 -6.67 -3.83 -17.43
CA PHE A 48 -6.66 -2.57 -18.17
C PHE A 48 -5.90 -1.42 -17.47
N TYR A 49 -5.68 -1.49 -16.15
CA TYR A 49 -5.02 -0.45 -15.37
C TYR A 49 -3.62 -0.92 -14.98
N ILE A 50 -2.60 -0.49 -15.71
CA ILE A 50 -1.19 -0.75 -15.36
C ILE A 50 -0.79 0.05 -14.10
N ASN A 51 -1.52 1.13 -13.82
CA ASN A 51 -1.17 2.14 -12.84
C ASN A 51 -2.31 2.33 -11.83
N VAL A 52 -2.10 1.89 -10.59
CA VAL A 52 -3.07 2.04 -9.48
C VAL A 52 -2.80 3.32 -8.73
N SER A 53 -3.85 4.09 -8.42
CA SER A 53 -3.71 5.34 -7.68
C SER A 53 -3.65 5.15 -6.18
N TRP A 54 -2.99 6.09 -5.51
CA TRP A 54 -2.92 6.12 -4.04
C TRP A 54 -4.30 6.30 -3.38
N ASP A 55 -5.23 6.93 -4.09
CA ASP A 55 -6.63 7.04 -3.67
C ASP A 55 -7.37 5.70 -3.77
N ALA A 56 -7.18 4.95 -4.86
CA ALA A 56 -7.76 3.62 -5.02
C ALA A 56 -7.28 2.67 -3.92
N LEU A 57 -5.99 2.73 -3.54
CA LEU A 57 -5.45 1.95 -2.43
C LEU A 57 -6.05 2.35 -1.07
N ASN A 58 -6.28 3.65 -0.83
CA ASN A 58 -6.92 4.11 0.40
C ASN A 58 -8.40 3.70 0.49
N THR A 59 -9.10 3.79 -0.63
CA THR A 59 -10.49 3.36 -0.74
C THR A 59 -10.58 1.87 -0.44
N ALA A 60 -9.73 1.05 -1.06
CA ALA A 60 -9.65 -0.38 -0.77
C ALA A 60 -9.25 -0.70 0.68
N TYR A 61 -8.38 0.10 1.30
CA TYR A 61 -8.07 -0.06 2.72
C TYR A 61 -9.29 0.16 3.62
N SER A 62 -10.20 1.05 3.22
CA SER A 62 -11.41 1.37 3.98
C SER A 62 -12.55 0.38 3.69
N GLU A 63 -12.68 -0.06 2.44
CA GLU A 63 -13.74 -0.97 1.99
C GLU A 63 -13.40 -2.45 2.25
N HIS A 64 -12.12 -2.81 2.16
CA HIS A 64 -11.63 -4.18 2.24
C HIS A 64 -10.46 -4.34 3.24
N PRO A 65 -10.65 -4.05 4.54
CA PRO A 65 -9.61 -4.21 5.54
C PRO A 65 -9.08 -5.65 5.63
N GLU A 66 -9.87 -6.64 5.22
CA GLU A 66 -9.46 -8.04 5.19
C GLU A 66 -8.29 -8.31 4.23
N TRP A 67 -8.12 -7.51 3.17
CA TRP A 67 -6.97 -7.63 2.25
C TRP A 67 -5.64 -7.27 2.93
N PHE A 68 -5.71 -6.44 3.97
CA PHE A 68 -4.55 -5.92 4.71
C PHE A 68 -4.33 -6.63 6.05
N SER A 69 -5.16 -7.62 6.39
CA SER A 69 -5.15 -8.33 7.68
C SER A 69 -3.85 -9.05 8.04
N GLY A 70 -2.95 -9.25 7.07
CA GLY A 70 -1.64 -9.86 7.31
C GLY A 70 -0.47 -8.88 7.39
N LEU A 71 -0.73 -7.56 7.40
CA LEU A 71 0.29 -6.56 7.66
C LEU A 71 0.66 -6.56 9.15
N VAL A 72 1.96 -6.55 9.42
CA VAL A 72 2.51 -6.50 10.77
C VAL A 72 2.47 -5.05 11.27
N SER A 73 1.86 -4.82 12.42
CA SER A 73 1.88 -3.51 13.09
C SER A 73 3.30 -3.11 13.44
N GLY A 74 3.59 -1.82 13.30
CA GLY A 74 4.87 -1.20 13.65
C GLY A 74 4.96 -0.79 15.11
N ASP A 75 4.15 -1.37 16.00
CA ASP A 75 4.35 -1.25 17.45
C ASP A 75 5.75 -1.79 17.77
N GLU A 76 6.71 -0.85 17.83
CA GLU A 76 7.98 -1.02 18.50
C GLU A 76 7.67 -1.45 19.93
N ASN A 77 8.07 -2.67 20.27
CA ASN A 77 8.44 -2.98 21.64
C ASN A 77 9.89 -2.53 21.87
#